data_AF-A0A7V5F0E1-F1
#
_entry.id   AF-A0A7V5F0E1-F1
#
_cell.length_a   1.000
_cell.length_b   1.000
_cell.length_c   1.000
_cell.angle_alpha   90.00
_cell.angle_beta   90.00
_cell.angle_gamma   90.00
#
_symmetry.space_group_name_H-M   'P 1'
#
loop_
_entity.id
_entity.type
_entity.pdbx_description
1 polymer ?
#
loop_
_entity_poly.entity_id
_entity_poly.type
_entity_poly.pdbx_seq_one_letter_code
_entity_poly.pdbx_strand_id
1 'polypeptide(L)'
;MSDRQFVFNKEELVSILRDLNLIVVSLDRIGSANTELGEDEHNALLANFITDWDVFRKLASMRSVLSEPFSDESDSDKLEKKMEDLNYWSYENIISSRRMKVG
;
A
#
# COMPACT_ATOMS: atom_id res chain seq x y z
N MET A 1 5.16 -5.91 -30.34
CA MET A 1 5.59 -6.25 -28.97
C MET A 1 4.82 -7.49 -28.56
N SER A 2 5.49 -8.53 -28.09
CA SER A 2 4.81 -9.76 -27.67
C SER A 2 4.17 -9.53 -26.31
N ASP A 3 2.86 -9.74 -26.18
CA ASP A 3 2.23 -9.84 -24.87
C ASP A 3 2.87 -11.01 -24.12
N ARG A 4 3.71 -10.72 -23.12
CA ARG A 4 4.12 -11.75 -22.16
C ARG A 4 2.96 -11.97 -21.21
N GLN A 5 2.43 -13.18 -21.21
CA GLN A 5 1.52 -13.61 -20.17
C GLN A 5 2.33 -13.98 -18.94
N PHE A 6 2.04 -13.32 -17.82
CA PHE A 6 2.59 -13.69 -16.52
C PHE A 6 1.69 -14.76 -15.90
N VAL A 7 2.30 -15.84 -15.44
CA VAL A 7 1.59 -16.93 -14.75
C VAL A 7 1.82 -16.75 -13.27
N PHE A 8 0.74 -16.55 -12.52
CA PHE A 8 0.77 -16.52 -11.07
C PHE A 8 0.28 -17.85 -10.50
N ASN A 9 0.84 -18.25 -9.37
CA ASN A 9 0.27 -19.36 -8.61
C ASN A 9 -1.10 -18.95 -8.04
N LYS A 10 -2.09 -19.82 -8.18
CA LYS A 10 -3.47 -19.55 -7.77
C LYS A 10 -3.58 -19.38 -6.25
N GLU A 11 -2.87 -20.20 -5.49
CA GLU A 11 -2.87 -20.17 -4.03
C GLU A 11 -2.23 -18.86 -3.51
N GLU A 12 -1.15 -18.40 -4.14
CA GLU A 12 -0.51 -17.12 -3.83
C GLU A 12 -1.45 -15.94 -4.13
N LEU A 13 -2.13 -15.94 -5.28
CA LEU A 13 -3.14 -14.93 -5.60
C LEU A 13 -4.31 -14.93 -4.61
N VAL A 14 -4.79 -16.10 -4.20
CA VAL A 14 -5.84 -16.19 -3.18
C VAL A 14 -5.34 -15.64 -1.85
N SER A 15 -4.09 -15.91 -1.46
CA SER A 15 -3.49 -15.34 -0.25
C SER A 15 -3.42 -13.81 -0.30
N ILE A 16 -2.96 -13.25 -1.42
CA ILE A 16 -2.93 -11.80 -1.66
C ILE A 16 -4.34 -11.21 -1.56
N LEU A 17 -5.31 -11.80 -2.23
CA LEU A 17 -6.69 -11.29 -2.22
C LEU A 17 -7.32 -11.35 -0.83
N ARG A 18 -7.01 -12.36 -0.02
CA ARG A 18 -7.47 -12.46 1.37
C ARG A 18 -6.90 -11.33 2.22
N ASP A 19 -5.59 -11.07 2.11
CA ASP A 19 -4.94 -10.01 2.85
C ASP A 19 -5.38 -8.61 2.38
N LEU A 20 -5.54 -8.40 1.07
CA LEU A 20 -6.13 -7.16 0.53
C LEU A 20 -7.54 -6.94 1.06
N ASN A 21 -8.40 -7.96 1.02
CA ASN A 21 -9.77 -7.85 1.50
C ASN A 21 -9.82 -7.53 2.99
N LEU A 22 -8.96 -8.17 3.80
CA LEU A 22 -8.83 -7.85 5.22
C LEU A 22 -8.48 -6.38 5.42
N ILE A 23 -7.49 -5.87 4.68
CA ILE A 23 -7.01 -4.49 4.82
C ILE A 23 -8.09 -3.50 4.37
N VAL A 24 -8.64 -3.67 3.17
CA VAL A 24 -9.63 -2.75 2.58
C VAL A 24 -10.89 -2.68 3.43
N VAL A 25 -11.46 -3.83 3.81
CA VAL A 25 -12.71 -3.87 4.59
C VAL A 25 -12.50 -3.32 5.99
N SER A 26 -11.34 -3.58 6.61
CA SER A 26 -11.06 -3.04 7.94
C SER A 26 -10.87 -1.51 7.91
N LEU A 27 -10.15 -0.99 6.91
CA LEU A 27 -9.97 0.46 6.75
C LEU A 27 -11.29 1.19 6.49
N ASP A 28 -12.18 0.61 5.67
CA ASP A 28 -13.52 1.16 5.41
C ASP A 28 -14.36 1.25 6.70
N ARG A 29 -14.33 0.21 7.52
CA ARG A 29 -15.03 0.18 8.82
C ARG A 29 -14.44 1.16 9.82
N ILE A 30 -13.11 1.23 9.92
CA ILE A 30 -12.41 2.18 10.80
C ILE A 30 -12.75 3.62 10.38
N GLY A 31 -12.63 3.93 9.09
CA GLY A 31 -12.95 5.26 8.57
C GLY A 31 -14.41 5.66 8.80
N SER A 32 -15.34 4.70 8.74
CA SER A 32 -16.75 4.94 9.04
C SER A 32 -17.01 5.20 10.54
N ALA A 33 -16.24 4.56 11.43
CA ALA A 33 -16.33 4.74 12.88
C ALA A 33 -15.91 6.15 13.35
N ASN A 34 -15.19 6.92 12.53
CA ASN A 34 -14.83 8.32 12.83
C ASN A 34 -16.05 9.23 13.04
N THR A 35 -17.24 8.83 12.57
CA THR A 35 -18.48 9.58 12.84
C THR A 35 -18.99 9.41 14.27
N GLU A 36 -18.51 8.38 14.98
CA GLU A 36 -18.92 8.02 16.34
C GLU A 36 -17.84 8.29 17.39
N LEU A 37 -16.56 8.27 17.00
CA LEU A 37 -15.40 8.42 17.89
C LEU A 37 -14.78 9.83 17.84
N GLY A 38 -14.06 10.22 18.89
CA GLY A 38 -13.19 11.39 18.86
C GLY A 38 -11.94 11.14 18.01
N GLU A 39 -11.31 12.22 17.51
CA GLU A 39 -10.14 12.13 16.61
C GLU A 39 -8.98 11.30 17.18
N ASP A 40 -8.65 11.50 18.46
CA ASP A 40 -7.57 10.75 19.14
C ASP A 40 -7.86 9.25 19.23
N GLU A 41 -9.12 8.90 19.51
CA GLU A 41 -9.55 7.51 19.63
C GLU A 41 -9.59 6.81 18.26
N HIS A 42 -10.07 7.52 17.24
CA HIS A 42 -10.01 7.04 15.86
C HIS A 42 -8.57 6.82 15.38
N ASN A 43 -7.65 7.74 15.69
CA ASN A 43 -6.23 7.61 15.35
C ASN A 43 -5.58 6.42 16.06
N ALA A 44 -5.91 6.21 17.34
CA ALA A 44 -5.44 5.03 18.09
C ALA A 44 -5.98 3.73 17.49
N LEU A 45 -7.27 3.69 17.12
CA LEU A 45 -7.89 2.53 16.46
C LEU A 45 -7.16 2.17 15.15
N LEU A 46 -6.87 3.18 14.31
CA LEU A 46 -6.13 2.99 13.06
C LEU A 46 -4.70 2.49 13.31
N ALA A 47 -3.98 3.08 14.27
CA ALA A 47 -2.62 2.68 14.62
C ALA A 47 -2.56 1.23 15.14
N ASN A 48 -3.52 0.84 16.00
CA ASN A 48 -3.63 -0.52 16.52
C ASN A 48 -3.96 -1.51 15.41
N PHE A 49 -4.88 -1.17 14.49
CA PHE A 49 -5.15 -2.03 13.34
C PHE A 49 -3.89 -2.27 12.50
N ILE A 50 -3.14 -1.22 12.17
CA ILE A 50 -1.92 -1.35 11.36
C ILE A 50 -0.88 -2.24 12.07
N THR A 51 -0.73 -2.06 13.38
CA THR A 51 0.31 -2.73 14.17
C THR A 51 -0.08 -4.16 14.54
N ASP A 52 -1.23 -4.35 15.18
CA ASP A 52 -1.66 -5.65 15.74
C ASP A 52 -2.02 -6.67 14.65
N TRP A 53 -2.38 -6.20 13.45
CA TRP A 53 -2.74 -7.05 12.31
C TRP A 53 -1.60 -7.19 11.29
N ASP A 54 -0.40 -6.71 11.61
CA ASP A 54 0.79 -6.82 10.78
C ASP A 54 0.58 -6.28 9.35
N VAL A 55 -0.16 -5.17 9.20
CA VAL A 55 -0.59 -4.65 7.89
C VAL A 55 0.61 -4.35 6.98
N PHE A 56 1.67 -3.75 7.52
CA PHE A 56 2.89 -3.49 6.76
C PHE A 56 3.57 -4.76 6.24
N ARG A 57 3.62 -5.81 7.06
CA ARG A 57 4.20 -7.09 6.64
C ARG A 57 3.39 -7.72 5.52
N LYS A 58 2.06 -7.67 5.60
CA LYS A 58 1.15 -8.16 4.57
C LYS A 58 1.35 -7.40 3.26
N LEU A 59 1.37 -6.07 3.31
CA LEU A 59 1.61 -5.22 2.13
C LEU A 59 2.97 -5.50 1.49
N ALA A 60 4.03 -5.63 2.29
CA ALA A 60 5.36 -5.98 1.79
C ALA A 60 5.39 -7.35 1.11
N SER A 61 4.76 -8.36 1.71
CA SER A 61 4.67 -9.71 1.14
C SER A 61 3.90 -9.70 -0.18
N MET A 62 2.74 -9.03 -0.24
CA MET A 62 1.96 -8.90 -1.47
C MET A 62 2.75 -8.17 -2.56
N ARG A 63 3.43 -7.08 -2.22
CA ARG A 63 4.29 -6.33 -3.16
C ARG A 63 5.41 -7.20 -3.71
N SER A 64 6.02 -8.04 -2.86
CA SER A 64 7.08 -8.97 -3.29
C SER A 64 6.58 -9.93 -4.37
N VAL A 65 5.48 -10.64 -4.08
CA VAL A 65 4.90 -11.64 -5.01
C VAL A 65 4.43 -10.98 -6.31
N LEU A 66 3.74 -9.84 -6.22
CA LEU A 66 3.22 -9.15 -7.41
C LEU A 66 4.33 -8.56 -8.29
N SER A 67 5.52 -8.32 -7.73
CA SER A 67 6.67 -7.79 -8.48
C SER A 67 7.63 -8.82 -9.03
N GLU A 68 7.55 -10.06 -8.58
CA GLU A 68 8.41 -11.14 -9.04
C GLU A 68 8.48 -11.25 -10.57
N PRO A 69 7.37 -11.12 -11.33
CA PRO A 69 7.43 -11.24 -12.78
C PRO A 69 8.22 -10.11 -13.48
N PHE A 70 8.59 -9.05 -12.77
CA PHE A 70 9.31 -7.88 -13.27
C PHE A 70 10.81 -7.90 -12.90
N SER A 71 11.32 -8.94 -12.22
CA SER A 71 12.71 -8.96 -11.70
C SER A 71 13.78 -8.94 -12.77
N ASP A 72 13.50 -9.52 -13.93
CA ASP A 72 14.47 -9.75 -15.02
C ASP A 72 14.29 -8.74 -16.18
N GLU A 73 13.62 -7.61 -15.90
CA GLU A 73 13.38 -6.57 -16.89
C GLU A 73 14.61 -5.68 -17.12
N SER A 74 14.72 -5.17 -18.36
CA SER A 74 15.77 -4.21 -18.73
C SER A 74 15.65 -2.93 -17.90
N ASP A 75 16.73 -2.15 -17.75
CA ASP A 75 16.68 -0.89 -16.98
C ASP A 75 15.57 0.09 -17.43
N SER A 76 15.17 0.05 -18.71
CA SER A 76 14.06 0.85 -19.23
C SER A 76 12.68 0.28 -18.91
N ASP A 77 12.58 -1.02 -18.63
CA ASP A 77 11.33 -1.70 -18.35
C ASP A 77 11.12 -1.98 -16.86
N LYS A 78 12.16 -1.90 -16.01
CA LYS A 78 12.07 -2.16 -14.57
C LYS A 78 10.83 -1.52 -13.93
N LEU A 79 10.20 -2.30 -13.07
CA LEU A 79 9.02 -1.90 -12.29
C LEU A 79 9.23 -0.57 -11.55
N GLU A 80 10.41 -0.33 -11.00
CA GLU A 80 10.76 0.92 -10.31
C GLU A 80 10.66 2.14 -11.23
N LYS A 81 11.10 2.01 -12.48
CA LYS A 81 11.02 3.08 -13.48
C LYS A 81 9.58 3.33 -13.93
N LYS A 82 8.78 2.26 -14.03
CA LYS A 82 7.33 2.36 -14.32
C LYS A 82 6.54 3.00 -13.18
N MET A 83 7.13 3.13 -11.99
CA MET A 83 6.53 3.71 -10.79
C MET A 83 7.20 5.02 -10.37
N GLU A 84 8.01 5.63 -11.22
CA GLU A 84 8.77 6.84 -10.90
C GLU A 84 7.89 8.08 -10.66
N ASP A 85 6.66 8.06 -11.16
CA ASP A 85 5.66 9.11 -11.00
C ASP A 85 4.89 9.03 -9.67
N LEU A 86 5.09 7.96 -8.89
CA LEU A 86 4.45 7.81 -7.59
C LEU A 86 5.03 8.78 -6.56
N ASN A 87 4.14 9.59 -5.97
CA ASN A 87 4.49 10.50 -4.88
C ASN A 87 4.56 9.76 -3.56
N TYR A 88 5.75 9.26 -3.21
CA TYR A 88 5.98 8.64 -1.90
C TYR A 88 5.88 9.67 -0.78
N TRP A 89 5.36 9.22 0.36
CA TRP A 89 5.44 9.98 1.59
C TRP A 89 6.91 10.18 1.96
N SER A 90 7.30 11.43 2.21
CA SER A 90 8.59 11.76 2.80
C SER A 90 8.40 12.92 3.78
N TYR A 91 9.23 12.95 4.82
CA TYR A 91 9.20 14.04 5.79
C TYR A 91 9.41 15.41 5.11
N GLU A 92 10.30 15.44 4.11
CA GLU A 92 10.60 16.63 3.31
C GLU A 92 9.38 17.11 2.49
N ASN A 93 8.62 16.18 1.90
CA ASN A 93 7.39 16.50 1.14
C ASN A 93 6.33 17.16 2.03
N ILE A 94 6.21 16.74 3.28
CA ILE A 94 5.24 17.30 4.23
C ILE A 94 5.65 18.71 4.66
N ILE A 95 6.91 18.90 5.06
CA ILE A 95 7.37 20.19 5.57
C ILE A 95 7.36 21.25 4.46
N SER A 96 7.74 20.87 3.23
CA SER A 96 7.68 21.75 2.06
C SER A 96 6.23 22.17 1.75
N SER A 97 5.28 21.24 1.83
CA SER A 97 3.85 21.52 1.64
C SER A 97 3.25 22.42 2.73
N ARG A 98 3.75 22.34 3.97
CA ARG A 98 3.31 23.20 5.07
C ARG A 98 3.88 24.63 4.96
N ARG A 99 5.12 24.79 4.51
CA ARG A 99 5.75 26.11 4.31
C ARG A 99 5.07 26.94 3.21
N MET A 100 4.53 26.31 2.17
CA MET A 100 3.80 27.02 1.10
C MET A 100 2.40 27.51 1.50
N LYS A 101 1.81 27.01 2.60
CA LYS A 101 0.47 27.42 3.08
C LYS A 101 0.49 28.59 4.08
N VAL A 102 1.66 29.13 4.41
CA VAL A 102 1.84 30.21 5.41
C VAL A 102 2.45 31.46 4.75
N GLY A 103 2.34 31.60 3.42
CA GLY A 103 2.78 32.76 2.64
C GLY A 103 1.61 33.57 2.10
#